data_AF-A0A158JRX7-F1
#
_entry.id   AF-A0A158JRX7-F1
#
_cell.length_a   1.000
_cell.length_b   1.000
_cell.length_c   1.000
_cell.angle_alpha   90.00
_cell.angle_beta   90.00
_cell.angle_gamma   90.00
#
_symmetry.space_group_name_H-M   'P 1'
#
loop_
_entity.id
_entity.type
_entity.pdbx_description
1 polymer ?
#
loop_
_entity_poly.entity_id
_entity_poly.type
_entity_poly.pdbx_seq_one_letter_code
_entity_poly.pdbx_strand_id
1 'polypeptide(L)' 'MLLAKMEDATATSALAGFPAKLNSIAAPLRQTFTYDQGKEMSRHQELTAATGVRLYFCDPDSPR' A
#
# COMPACT_ATOMS: atom_id res chain seq x y z
N MET A 1 9.80 6.77 -6.71
CA MET A 1 9.82 5.59 -5.83
C MET A 1 9.68 6.07 -4.39
N LEU A 2 8.71 5.54 -3.64
CA LEU A 2 8.35 6.00 -2.29
C LEU A 2 8.58 4.84 -1.31
N LEU A 3 9.35 5.08 -0.24
CA LEU A 3 9.59 4.07 0.79
C LEU A 3 8.89 4.50 2.09
N ALA A 4 8.08 3.62 2.66
CA ALA A 4 7.46 3.80 3.97
C ALA A 4 8.09 2.83 4.95
N LYS A 5 8.65 3.35 6.04
CA LYS A 5 9.16 2.52 7.13
C LYS A 5 7.99 2.08 7.99
N MET A 6 7.85 0.77 8.17
CA MET A 6 6.88 0.16 9.07
C MET A 6 7.62 -0.42 10.29
N GLU A 7 6.96 -0.41 11.44
CA GLU A 7 7.51 -0.94 12.68
C GLU A 7 7.55 -2.48 12.67
N ASP A 8 6.52 -3.09 12.10
CA ASP A 8 6.42 -4.52 11.86
C ASP A 8 5.71 -4.82 10.54
N ALA A 9 5.75 -6.11 10.18
CA ALA A 9 5.05 -6.65 9.03
C ALA A 9 3.61 -7.05 9.45
N THR A 10 2.81 -6.06 9.86
CA THR A 10 1.37 -6.22 10.15
C THR A 10 0.50 -5.28 9.33
N ALA A 11 -0.79 -5.63 9.23
CA ALA A 11 -1.75 -4.81 8.48
C ALA A 11 -2.06 -3.47 9.15
N THR A 12 -1.94 -3.39 10.47
CA THR A 12 -2.10 -2.13 11.20
C THR A 12 -0.92 -1.19 10.89
N SER A 13 0.31 -1.70 10.91
CA SER A 13 1.49 -0.91 10.56
C SER A 13 1.47 -0.46 9.10
N ALA A 14 0.99 -1.31 8.18
CA ALA A 14 0.81 -0.94 6.77
C ALA A 14 -0.22 0.19 6.61
N LEU A 15 -1.36 0.06 7.29
CA LEU A 15 -2.42 1.06 7.26
C LEU A 15 -2.01 2.37 7.94
N ALA A 16 -1.07 2.36 8.88
CA ALA A 16 -0.54 3.59 9.46
C ALA A 16 0.51 4.25 8.53
N GLY A 17 1.45 3.45 8.01
CA GLY A 17 2.60 3.95 7.25
C GLY A 17 2.27 4.39 5.82
N PHE A 18 1.47 3.61 5.09
CA PHE A 18 1.22 3.87 3.67
C PHE A 18 0.35 5.10 3.44
N PRO A 19 -0.79 5.32 4.15
CA PRO A 19 -1.56 6.54 3.97
C PRO A 19 -0.79 7.79 4.32
N ALA A 20 0.00 7.79 5.40
CA ALA A 20 0.81 8.95 5.77
C ALA A 20 1.76 9.35 4.63
N LYS A 21 2.39 8.36 4.00
CA LYS A 21 3.35 8.61 2.93
C LYS A 21 2.68 8.93 1.60
N LEU A 22 1.60 8.23 1.23
CA LEU A 22 0.82 8.52 0.02
C LEU A 22 0.14 9.89 0.12
N ASN A 23 -0.33 10.29 1.31
CA ASN A 23 -0.95 11.58 1.52
C ASN A 23 0.03 12.76 1.42
N SER A 24 1.34 12.53 1.58
CA SER A 24 2.36 13.55 1.31
C SER A 24 2.56 13.87 -0.17
N ILE A 25 2.03 13.02 -1.07
CA ILE A 25 2.05 13.26 -2.52
C ILE A 25 0.76 14.00 -2.89
N ALA A 26 0.78 14.93 -3.84
CA ALA A 26 -0.45 15.58 -4.30
C ALA A 26 -1.39 14.53 -4.94
N ALA A 27 -2.69 14.59 -4.63
CA ALA A 27 -3.71 13.66 -5.14
C ALA A 27 -3.62 13.33 -6.66
N PRO A 28 -3.43 14.29 -7.59
CA PRO A 28 -3.36 13.97 -9.02
C PRO A 28 -2.15 13.11 -9.42
N LEU A 29 -1.12 13.04 -8.57
CA LEU A 29 0.10 12.25 -8.80
C LEU A 29 0.02 10.85 -8.19
N ARG A 30 -1.01 10.52 -7.40
CA ARG A 30 -1.16 9.22 -6.72
C ARG A 30 -1.87 8.20 -7.62
N GLN A 31 -1.23 7.82 -8.72
CA GLN A 31 -1.92 7.06 -9.77
C GLN A 31 -2.07 5.57 -9.47
N THR A 32 -1.01 4.92 -8.99
CA THR A 32 -0.97 3.47 -8.74
C THR A 32 -0.05 3.15 -7.56
N PHE A 33 -0.39 2.10 -6.82
CA PHE A 33 0.47 1.52 -5.80
C PHE A 33 0.48 0.00 -5.97
N THR A 34 1.64 -0.55 -6.29
CA THR A 34 1.87 -1.98 -6.47
C THR A 34 2.53 -2.56 -5.23
N TYR A 35 2.01 -3.66 -4.68
CA TYR A 35 2.55 -4.29 -3.48
C TYR A 35 2.41 -5.81 -3.52
N ASP A 36 3.30 -6.53 -2.82
CA ASP A 36 3.25 -7.99 -2.72
C ASP A 36 2.09 -8.42 -1.82
N GLN A 37 1.43 -9.54 -2.14
CA GLN A 37 0.23 -10.01 -1.43
C GLN A 37 0.53 -10.61 -0.03
N GLY A 38 1.24 -9.87 0.81
CA GLY A 38 1.53 -10.23 2.19
C GLY A 38 0.32 -10.08 3.12
N LYS A 39 0.39 -10.72 4.29
CA LYS A 39 -0.62 -10.65 5.36
C LYS A 39 -0.88 -9.21 5.83
N GLU A 40 0.07 -8.31 5.61
CA GLU A 40 -0.04 -6.88 5.92
C GLU A 40 -1.08 -6.16 5.04
N MET A 41 -1.45 -6.75 3.91
CA MET A 41 -2.46 -6.17 3.02
C MET A 41 -3.88 -6.69 3.29
N SER A 42 -4.12 -7.37 4.40
CA SER A 42 -5.49 -7.77 4.78
C SER A 42 -6.44 -6.57 4.94
N ARG A 43 -5.92 -5.37 5.24
CA ARG A 43 -6.68 -4.11 5.39
C ARG A 43 -6.53 -3.15 4.20
N HIS A 44 -6.18 -3.65 3.01
CA HIS A 44 -5.96 -2.83 1.81
C HIS A 44 -7.18 -1.99 1.39
N GLN A 45 -8.40 -2.46 1.66
CA GLN A 45 -9.61 -1.70 1.33
C GLN A 45 -9.67 -0.37 2.10
N GLU A 46 -9.27 -0.38 3.37
CA GLU A 46 -9.19 0.84 4.19
C GLU A 46 -8.08 1.78 3.69
N LEU A 47 -6.96 1.22 3.21
CA LEU A 47 -5.88 1.99 2.59
C LEU A 47 -6.35 2.71 1.31
N THR A 48 -7.08 2.02 0.43
CA THR A 48 -7.67 2.65 -0.77
C THR A 48 -8.67 3.74 -0.37
N ALA A 49 -9.54 3.48 0.60
CA ALA A 49 -10.50 4.48 1.08
C ALA A 49 -9.82 5.73 1.67
N ALA A 50 -8.73 5.56 2.43
CA ALA A 50 -8.01 6.66 3.06
C ALA A 50 -7.14 7.50 2.11
N THR A 51 -6.72 6.93 0.97
CA THR A 51 -5.72 7.56 0.08
C THR A 51 -6.25 7.90 -1.31
N GLY A 52 -7.35 7.26 -1.72
CA GLY A 52 -7.90 7.34 -3.08
C GLY A 52 -7.07 6.60 -4.13
N VAL A 53 -6.04 5.85 -3.71
CA VAL A 53 -5.10 5.20 -4.63
C VAL A 53 -5.58 3.80 -4.99
N ARG A 54 -5.46 3.46 -6.28
CA ARG A 54 -5.67 2.10 -6.76
C ARG A 54 -4.49 1.22 -6.37
N LEU A 55 -4.77 0.22 -5.55
CA LEU A 55 -3.85 -0.82 -5.12
C LEU A 55 -3.85 -1.95 -6.14
N TYR A 56 -2.67 -2.39 -6.55
CA TYR A 56 -2.47 -3.55 -7.41
C TYR A 56 -1.60 -4.55 -6.66
N PHE A 57 -2.04 -5.80 -6.59
CA PHE A 57 -1.27 -6.87 -5.98
C PHE A 57 -0.40 -7.55 -7.04
N CYS A 58 0.85 -7.83 -6.71
CA CYS A 58 1.59 -8.85 -7.46
C CYS A 58 1.01 -10.21 -7.10
N ASP A 59 0.59 -10.97 -8.12
CA ASP A 59 0.26 -12.38 -7.97
C ASP A 59 1.52 -13.16 -7.56
N PRO A 60 1.46 -14.02 -6.52
CA PRO A 60 2.59 -14.87 -6.14
C PRO A 60 2.93 -15.93 -7.22
N ASP A 61 2.01 -16.20 -8.16
CA ASP A 61 2.19 -17.13 -9.27
C ASP A 61 2.89 -16.50 -10.49
N SER A 62 4.15 -16.08 -10.34
CA SER A 62 5.08 -16.07 -11.48
C SER A 62 6.03 -17.26 -11.38
N PRO A 63 5.62 -18.46 -11.84
CA PRO A 63 6.58 -19.50 -12.17
C PRO A 63 7.32 -19.07 -13.43
N ARG A 64 8.65 -19.00 -13.33
CA ARG A 64 9.54 -19.40 -14.42
C ARG A 64 10.48 -20.46 -13.91
#